data_AF-A0A3U3EUJ2-F1
#
_entry.id   AF-A0A3U3EUJ2-F1
#
_cell.length_a   1.000
_cell.length_b   1.000
_cell.length_c   1.000
_cell.angle_alpha   90.00
_cell.angle_beta   90.00
_cell.angle_gamma   90.00
#
_symmetry.space_group_name_H-M   'P 1'
#
loop_
_entity.id
_entity.type
_entity.pdbx_description
1 polymer ?
#
loop_
_entity_poly.entity_id
_entity_poly.type
_entity_poly.pdbx_seq_one_letter_code
_entity_poly.pdbx_strand_id
1 'polypeptide(L)' 'MPDMKDIVTDDMVKNALKSDTVTTTVKTQIKSTLDQQIDAAVDTALTDILGSDDDNPVTQ' A
#
# COMPACT_ATOMS: atom_id res chain seq x y z
N MET A 1 12.58 42.21 -4.22
CA MET A 1 12.57 41.23 -3.12
C MET A 1 11.38 40.34 -3.40
N PRO A 2 11.51 39.00 -3.43
CA PRO A 2 10.34 38.15 -3.49
C PRO A 2 9.50 38.45 -2.24
N ASP A 3 8.21 38.72 -2.43
CA ASP A 3 7.32 39.09 -1.34
C ASP A 3 7.29 37.95 -0.31
N MET A 4 7.48 38.26 0.97
CA MET A 4 7.44 37.28 2.09
C MET A 4 6.14 36.45 2.16
N LYS A 5 5.15 36.74 1.30
CA LYS A 5 3.92 35.96 1.11
C LYS A 5 4.13 34.64 0.35
N ASP A 6 5.27 34.45 -0.32
CA ASP A 6 5.58 33.24 -1.12
C ASP A 6 6.46 32.20 -0.39
N ILE A 7 6.74 32.40 0.90
CA ILE A 7 7.50 31.43 1.68
C ILE A 7 6.56 30.30 2.11
N VAL A 8 6.69 29.14 1.45
CA VAL A 8 6.11 27.89 1.93
C VAL A 8 6.87 27.45 3.17
N THR A 9 6.17 27.35 4.31
CA THR A 9 6.75 26.86 5.57
C THR A 9 6.44 25.37 5.79
N ASP A 10 7.24 24.71 6.63
CA ASP A 10 7.00 23.32 7.02
C ASP A 10 5.60 23.10 7.58
N ASP A 11 5.07 24.06 8.34
CA ASP A 11 3.74 23.95 8.93
C ASP A 11 2.62 24.10 7.88
N MET A 12 2.83 24.91 6.84
CA MET A 12 1.92 24.97 5.70
C MET A 12 1.88 23.63 4.95
N VAL A 13 3.05 23.02 4.72
CA VAL A 13 3.15 21.70 4.07
C VAL A 13 2.46 20.63 4.92
N LYS A 14 2.74 20.57 6.23
CA LYS A 14 2.11 19.62 7.15
C LYS A 14 0.59 19.74 7.15
N ASN A 15 0.07 20.96 7.14
CA ASN A 15 -1.39 21.17 7.10
C ASN A 15 -1.99 20.75 5.76
N ALA A 16 -1.31 20.99 4.63
CA ALA A 16 -1.75 20.49 3.32
C ALA A 16 -1.77 18.96 3.26
N LEU A 17 -0.76 18.30 3.86
CA LEU A 17 -0.68 16.84 3.94
C LEU A 17 -1.77 16.20 4.82
N LYS A 18 -2.34 16.97 5.76
CA LYS A 18 -3.47 16.53 6.60
C LYS A 18 -4.82 16.67 5.90
N SER A 19 -4.88 17.22 4.68
CA SER A 19 -6.14 17.34 3.95
C SER A 19 -6.80 15.98 3.74
N ASP A 20 -8.14 15.97 3.67
CA ASP A 20 -8.92 14.74 3.49
C ASP A 20 -8.57 14.04 2.17
N THR A 21 -8.28 14.81 1.12
CA THR A 21 -7.85 14.28 -0.18
C THR A 21 -6.55 13.51 -0.07
N VAL A 22 -5.51 14.10 0.55
CA VAL A 22 -4.21 13.43 0.74
C VAL A 22 -4.38 12.22 1.65
N THR A 23 -5.08 12.38 2.77
CA THR A 23 -5.35 11.29 3.72
C THR A 23 -6.06 10.11 3.06
N THR A 24 -7.09 10.37 2.26
CA THR A 24 -7.86 9.33 1.57
C THR A 24 -7.02 8.64 0.52
N THR A 25 -6.26 9.40 -0.28
CA THR A 25 -5.39 8.86 -1.34
C THR A 25 -4.33 7.94 -0.74
N VAL A 26 -3.66 8.39 0.33
CA VAL A 26 -2.63 7.60 1.01
C VAL A 26 -3.24 6.35 1.63
N LYS A 27 -4.40 6.43 2.29
CA LYS A 27 -5.10 5.26 2.84
C LYS A 27 -5.46 4.24 1.76
N THR A 28 -5.97 4.68 0.62
CA THR A 28 -6.29 3.81 -0.52
C THR A 28 -5.06 3.09 -1.05
N GLN A 29 -3.95 3.82 -1.19
CA GLN A 29 -2.69 3.23 -1.65
C GLN A 29 -2.16 2.18 -0.66
N ILE A 30 -2.16 2.51 0.64
CA ILE A 30 -1.74 1.58 1.69
C ILE A 30 -2.60 0.31 1.67
N LYS A 31 -3.93 0.47 1.58
CA LYS A 31 -4.84 -0.69 1.54
C LYS A 31 -4.55 -1.57 0.32
N SER A 32 -4.44 -0.99 -0.87
CA SER A 32 -4.14 -1.73 -2.10
C SER A 32 -2.83 -2.53 -1.99
N THR A 33 -1.79 -1.92 -1.41
CA THR A 33 -0.51 -2.60 -1.18
C THR A 33 -0.63 -3.72 -0.17
N LEU A 34 -1.35 -3.52 0.94
CA LEU A 34 -1.55 -4.55 1.96
C LEU A 34 -2.38 -5.71 1.42
N ASP A 35 -3.45 -5.44 0.67
CA ASP A 35 -4.28 -6.48 0.05
C ASP A 35 -3.40 -7.41 -0.81
N GLN A 36 -2.57 -6.85 -1.69
CA GLN A 36 -1.65 -7.64 -2.55
C GLN A 36 -0.62 -8.44 -1.76
N GLN A 37 -0.07 -7.86 -0.70
CA GLN A 37 0.91 -8.56 0.15
C GLN A 37 0.26 -9.71 0.93
N ILE A 38 -0.98 -9.53 1.38
CA ILE A 38 -1.74 -10.57 2.07
C ILE A 38 -2.05 -11.71 1.11
N ASP A 39 -2.56 -11.42 -0.09
CA ASP A 39 -2.86 -12.44 -1.09
C ASP A 39 -1.62 -13.28 -1.40
N ALA A 40 -0.47 -12.65 -1.68
CA ALA A 40 0.78 -13.36 -1.94
C ALA A 40 1.29 -14.17 -0.74
N ALA A 41 1.16 -13.65 0.48
CA ALA A 41 1.56 -14.36 1.69
C ALA A 41 0.66 -15.58 1.96
N VAL A 42 -0.63 -15.45 1.70
CA VAL A 42 -1.59 -16.56 1.82
C VAL A 42 -1.31 -17.63 0.78
N ASP A 43 -1.10 -17.26 -0.48
CA ASP A 43 -0.76 -18.22 -1.55
C ASP A 43 0.52 -19.00 -1.23
N THR A 44 1.54 -18.31 -0.71
CA THR A 44 2.79 -18.93 -0.27
C THR A 44 2.52 -19.91 0.88
N ALA A 45 1.79 -19.48 1.91
CA ALA A 45 1.48 -20.33 3.06
C ALA A 45 0.63 -21.55 2.69
N LEU A 46 -0.31 -21.40 1.75
CA LEU A 46 -1.12 -22.50 1.25
C LEU A 46 -0.27 -23.49 0.46
N THR A 47 0.62 -23.00 -0.40
CA THR A 47 1.57 -23.85 -1.15
C THR A 47 2.48 -24.62 -0.20
N ASP A 48 2.99 -23.99 0.86
CA ASP A 48 3.85 -24.63 1.85
C ASP A 48 3.13 -25.75 2.64
N ILE A 49 1.82 -25.60 2.88
CA ILE A 49 1.03 -26.57 3.66
C ILE A 49 0.50 -27.70 2.77
N LEU A 50 -0.01 -27.38 1.59
CA LEU A 50 -0.74 -28.30 0.72
C LEU A 50 0.13 -28.92 -0.37
N GLY A 51 1.35 -28.41 -0.57
CA GLY A 51 2.13 -28.65 -1.77
C GLY A 51 1.63 -27.78 -2.93
N SER A 52 2.43 -27.68 -3.99
CA SER A 52 1.99 -27.07 -5.25
C SER A 52 0.96 -27.98 -5.95
N ASP A 53 0.04 -27.41 -6.72
CA ASP A 53 -0.88 -28.20 -7.56
C ASP A 53 -0.15 -29.17 -8.51
N ASP A 54 1.09 -28.84 -8.89
CA ASP A 54 1.99 -29.68 -9.69
C ASP A 54 2.45 -30.96 -8.95
N ASP A 55 2.37 -31.00 -7.62
CA ASP A 55 2.74 -32.15 -6.79
C ASP A 55 1.54 -33.09 -6.54
N ASN A 56 0.37 -32.81 -7.11
CA ASN A 56 -0.81 -33.66 -6.92
C ASN A 56 -0.72 -34.95 -7.77
N PRO A 57 -0.53 -36.15 -7.16
CA PRO A 57 -0.38 -37.40 -7.90
C PRO A 57 -1.71 -37.90 -8.52
N VAL A 58 -2.83 -37.21 -8.27
CA VAL A 58 -4.16 -37.59 -8.79
C VAL A 58 -4.42 -37.03 -10.20
N THR A 59 -3.58 -36.12 -10.68
CA THR A 59 -3.69 -35.47 -11.99
C THR A 59 -2.70 -35.98 -13.06
N GLN A 60 -1.88 -37.00 -12.77
CA GLN A 60 -1.06 -37.72 -13.77
C GLN A 60 -1.75 -38.96 -14.33
#